data_AF-A0A2G9N1N2-F1
#
_entry.id   AF-A0A2G9N1N2-F1
#
_cell.length_a   1.000
_cell.length_b   1.000
_cell.length_c   1.000
_cell.angle_alpha   90.00
_cell.angle_beta   90.00
_cell.angle_gamma   90.00
#
_symmetry.space_group_name_H-M   'P 1'
#
loop_
_entity.id
_entity.type
_entity.pdbx_description
1 polymer ?
#
loop_
_entity_poly.entity_id
_entity_poly.type
_entity_poly.pdbx_seq_one_letter_code
_entity_poly.pdbx_strand_id
1 'polypeptide(L)'
;EFYKNLFGFEIKKEQPEEKSKIIGNDNVKLCLYEDSEMKLEGAIAHFGFHVENFDEIMKICTSLGVKIYYDGPVQFEKSRSIYISDPNGYDIELSEVFGGGL
;
A
#
# COMPACT_ATOMS: atom_id res chain seq x y z
N GLU A 1 10.70 -5.56 3.68
CA GLU A 1 10.38 -4.94 4.99
C GLU A 1 9.11 -4.10 5.01
N PHE A 2 8.96 -3.00 4.27
CA PHE A 2 7.78 -2.12 4.36
C PHE A 2 6.42 -2.86 4.33
N TYR A 3 6.15 -3.60 3.25
CA TYR A 3 4.88 -4.34 3.09
C TYR A 3 4.68 -5.45 4.15
N LYS A 4 5.77 -6.04 4.63
CA LYS A 4 5.74 -7.04 5.70
C LYS A 4 5.35 -6.41 7.03
N ASN A 5 5.96 -5.28 7.38
CA ASN A 5 5.75 -4.64 8.67
C ASN A 5 4.40 -3.93 8.75
N LEU A 6 3.95 -3.32 7.64
CA LEU A 6 2.68 -2.59 7.61
C LEU A 6 1.47 -3.49 7.35
N PHE A 7 1.57 -4.45 6.42
CA PHE A 7 0.43 -5.27 5.98
C PHE A 7 0.55 -6.75 6.38
N GLY A 8 1.63 -7.16 7.04
CA GLY A 8 1.89 -8.57 7.33
C GLY A 8 2.17 -9.40 6.08
N PHE A 9 2.51 -8.78 4.94
CA PHE A 9 2.75 -9.53 3.70
C PHE A 9 3.99 -10.43 3.82
N GLU A 10 3.87 -11.63 3.28
CA GLU A 10 4.94 -12.62 3.21
C GLU A 10 5.46 -12.75 1.78
N ILE A 11 6.70 -13.22 1.63
CA ILE A 11 7.21 -13.63 0.32
C ILE A 11 6.50 -14.93 -0.07
N LYS A 12 5.72 -14.88 -1.15
CA LYS A 12 5.04 -16.05 -1.73
C LYS A 12 5.88 -16.72 -2.82
N LYS A 13 6.73 -15.97 -3.53
CA LYS A 13 7.66 -16.50 -4.54
C LYS A 13 8.85 -15.57 -4.75
N GLU A 14 10.06 -16.14 -4.84
CA GLU A 14 11.24 -15.43 -5.34
C GLU A 14 11.46 -15.75 -6.82
N GLN A 15 11.83 -14.74 -7.61
CA GLN A 15 11.98 -14.81 -9.07
C GLN A 15 13.28 -14.08 -9.46
N PRO A 16 14.45 -14.69 -9.18
CA PRO A 16 15.75 -14.03 -9.34
C PRO A 16 16.10 -13.73 -10.81
N GLU A 17 15.66 -14.57 -11.76
CA GLU A 17 15.92 -14.37 -13.19
C GLU A 17 15.22 -13.11 -13.70
N GLU A 18 14.02 -12.83 -13.20
CA GLU A 18 13.20 -11.67 -13.53
C GLU A 18 13.46 -10.48 -12.60
N LYS A 19 14.40 -10.58 -11.66
CA LYS A 19 14.65 -9.60 -10.60
C LYS A 19 13.36 -9.16 -9.88
N SER A 20 12.53 -10.12 -9.51
CA SER A 20 11.23 -9.84 -8.90
C SER A 20 10.90 -10.74 -7.70
N LYS A 21 9.91 -10.32 -6.92
CA LYS A 21 9.31 -11.10 -5.85
C LYS A 21 7.80 -10.97 -5.89
N ILE A 22 7.10 -12.07 -5.61
CA ILE A 22 5.66 -12.02 -5.31
C ILE A 22 5.52 -11.99 -3.80
N ILE A 23 4.88 -10.93 -3.29
CA ILE A 23 4.56 -10.76 -1.88
C ILE A 23 3.06 -10.69 -1.67
N GLY A 24 2.58 -11.00 -0.48
CA GLY A 24 1.16 -10.82 -0.17
C GLY A 24 0.66 -11.67 0.98
N ASN A 25 -0.66 -11.82 1.02
CA ASN A 25 -1.39 -12.73 1.89
C ASN A 25 -2.40 -13.54 1.05
N ASP A 26 -3.38 -14.15 1.70
CA ASP A 26 -4.37 -14.98 1.00
C ASP A 26 -5.29 -14.15 0.09
N ASN A 27 -5.56 -12.90 0.46
CA ASN A 27 -6.48 -12.01 -0.24
C ASN A 27 -5.83 -11.21 -1.37
N VAL A 28 -4.58 -10.77 -1.19
CA VAL A 28 -3.88 -9.86 -2.11
C VAL A 28 -2.47 -10.35 -2.37
N LYS A 29 -2.03 -10.24 -3.63
CA LYS A 29 -0.65 -10.53 -4.06
C LYS A 29 -0.15 -9.40 -4.95
N LEU A 30 1.07 -8.92 -4.70
CA LEU A 30 1.78 -7.96 -5.52
C LEU A 30 3.02 -8.63 -6.13
N CYS A 31 3.26 -8.41 -7.41
CA CYS A 31 4.53 -8.75 -8.05
C CYS A 31 5.38 -7.49 -8.14
N LEU A 32 6.49 -7.45 -7.40
CA LEU A 32 7.39 -6.31 -7.34
C LEU A 32 8.66 -6.63 -8.12
N TYR A 33 8.98 -5.78 -9.10
CA TYR A 33 10.21 -5.86 -9.89
C TYR A 33 11.22 -4.83 -9.38
N GLU A 34 12.49 -5.20 -9.36
CA GLU A 34 13.60 -4.29 -9.09
C GLU A 34 14.23 -3.85 -10.42
N ASP A 35 13.92 -2.62 -10.81
CA ASP A 35 14.44 -1.99 -12.01
C ASP A 35 14.87 -0.55 -11.70
N SER A 36 16.18 -0.29 -11.75
CA SER A 36 16.77 1.02 -11.47
C SER A 36 16.49 2.07 -12.54
N GLU A 37 16.06 1.66 -13.74
CA GLU A 37 15.71 2.56 -14.84
C GLU A 37 14.22 2.90 -14.87
N MET A 38 13.42 2.23 -14.03
CA MET A 38 11.98 2.47 -13.96
C MET A 38 11.68 3.90 -13.54
N LYS A 39 10.79 4.55 -14.28
CA LYS A 39 10.26 5.88 -13.97
C LYS A 39 8.79 5.77 -13.55
N LEU A 40 8.40 6.57 -12.57
CA LEU A 40 7.00 6.69 -12.14
C LEU A 40 6.10 7.40 -13.17
N GLU A 41 6.69 8.10 -14.14
CA GLU A 41 5.95 8.82 -15.18
C GLU A 41 5.11 7.85 -16.04
N GLY A 42 3.80 8.10 -16.11
CA GLY A 42 2.86 7.22 -16.82
C GLY A 42 2.50 5.93 -16.08
N ALA A 43 2.95 5.75 -14.84
CA ALA A 43 2.51 4.65 -13.99
C ALA A 43 1.06 4.86 -13.50
N ILE A 44 0.51 3.85 -12.81
CA ILE A 44 -0.74 4.01 -12.06
C ILE A 44 -0.59 5.15 -11.04
N ALA A 45 -1.63 5.95 -10.86
CA ALA A 45 -1.58 7.08 -9.92
C ALA A 45 -1.48 6.61 -8.46
N HIS A 46 -2.23 5.57 -8.10
CA HIS A 46 -2.16 4.85 -6.83
C HIS A 46 -2.94 3.53 -6.94
N PHE A 47 -2.86 2.69 -5.91
CA PHE A 47 -3.75 1.55 -5.70
C PHE A 47 -4.27 1.54 -4.26
N GLY A 48 -5.40 0.87 -4.03
CA GLY A 48 -6.08 0.88 -2.74
C GLY A 48 -6.17 -0.48 -2.06
N PHE A 49 -6.08 -0.48 -0.73
CA PHE A 49 -6.41 -1.62 0.13
C PHE A 49 -7.55 -1.26 1.07
N HIS A 50 -8.54 -2.13 1.13
CA HIS A 50 -9.50 -2.12 2.23
C HIS A 50 -8.82 -2.61 3.51
N VAL A 51 -8.95 -1.84 4.60
CA VAL A 51 -8.38 -2.17 5.90
C VAL A 51 -9.49 -2.27 6.96
N GLU A 52 -9.51 -3.38 7.69
CA GLU A 52 -10.54 -3.62 8.72
C GLU A 52 -10.30 -2.80 10.00
N ASN A 53 -9.05 -2.42 10.27
CA ASN A 53 -8.63 -1.66 11.45
C ASN A 53 -8.37 -0.18 11.12
N PHE A 54 -9.25 0.45 10.34
CA PHE A 54 -9.06 1.81 9.82
C PHE A 54 -8.77 2.85 10.91
N ASP A 55 -9.49 2.82 12.02
CA ASP A 55 -9.28 3.78 13.11
C ASP A 55 -7.91 3.64 13.81
N GLU A 56 -7.23 2.49 13.65
CA GLU A 56 -5.91 2.24 14.22
C GLU A 56 -4.77 2.49 13.23
N ILE A 57 -5.05 2.44 11.92
CA ILE A 57 -4.02 2.36 10.88
C ILE A 57 -3.13 3.61 10.86
N MET A 58 -3.66 4.79 11.17
CA MET A 58 -2.87 6.02 11.31
C MET A 58 -1.79 5.91 12.37
N LYS A 59 -2.14 5.35 13.54
CA LYS A 59 -1.21 5.17 14.65
C LYS A 59 -0.13 4.17 14.27
N ILE A 60 -0.51 3.10 13.58
CA ILE A 60 0.43 2.09 13.07
C ILE A 60 1.41 2.75 12.07
N CYS A 61 0.91 3.43 11.04
CA CYS A 61 1.73 4.16 10.06
C CYS A 61 2.69 5.14 10.74
N THR A 62 2.19 5.96 11.68
CA THR A 62 3.01 6.93 12.42
C THR A 62 4.11 6.23 13.22
N SER A 63 3.78 5.13 13.92
CA SER A 63 4.77 4.38 14.71
C SER A 63 5.86 3.73 13.87
N LEU A 64 5.56 3.43 12.60
CA LEU A 64 6.48 2.87 11.63
C LEU A 64 7.22 3.95 10.81
N GLY A 65 6.98 5.24 11.07
CA GLY A 65 7.56 6.35 10.32
C GLY A 65 7.07 6.45 8.87
N VAL A 66 5.91 5.88 8.56
CA VAL A 66 5.30 5.94 7.23
C VAL A 66 4.70 7.32 7.02
N LYS A 67 5.03 7.95 5.89
CA LYS A 67 4.48 9.25 5.51
C LYS A 67 2.99 9.12 5.22
N ILE A 68 2.18 9.92 5.93
CA ILE A 68 0.75 10.09 5.69
C ILE A 68 0.56 11.43 4.97
N TYR A 69 -0.27 11.43 3.93
CA TYR A 69 -0.60 12.63 3.16
C TYR A 69 -1.86 13.33 3.68
N TYR A 70 -2.10 14.55 3.18
CA TYR A 70 -3.30 15.35 3.43
C TYR A 70 -3.60 15.63 4.92
N ASP A 71 -2.57 15.58 5.77
CA ASP A 71 -2.67 15.76 7.23
C ASP A 71 -3.64 14.80 7.94
N GLY A 72 -4.05 13.70 7.30
CA GLY A 72 -4.92 12.69 7.90
C GLY A 72 -5.93 12.05 6.94
N PRO A 73 -7.02 11.47 7.48
CA PRO A 73 -8.06 10.82 6.69
C PRO A 73 -8.84 11.84 5.85
N VAL A 74 -9.07 11.47 4.59
CA VAL A 74 -9.96 12.18 3.67
C VAL A 74 -11.36 11.58 3.78
N GLN A 75 -12.35 12.42 4.05
CA GLN A 75 -13.75 12.02 4.14
C GLN A 75 -14.42 12.05 2.76
N PHE A 76 -15.05 10.94 2.38
CA PHE A 76 -15.92 10.82 1.20
C PHE A 76 -17.38 10.55 1.63
N GLU A 77 -18.31 10.50 0.67
CA GLU A 77 -19.74 10.34 0.94
C GLU A 77 -20.06 9.05 1.72
N LYS A 78 -19.37 7.94 1.39
CA LYS A 78 -19.66 6.60 1.92
C LYS A 78 -18.48 5.92 2.60
N SER A 79 -17.30 6.55 2.63
CA SER A 79 -16.07 5.97 3.16
C SER A 79 -15.12 7.07 3.65
N ARG A 80 -14.14 6.67 4.45
CA ARG A 80 -12.92 7.43 4.71
C ARG A 80 -11.74 6.73 4.06
N SER A 81 -10.74 7.49 3.65
CA SER A 81 -9.48 6.94 3.16
C SER A 81 -8.28 7.68 3.72
N ILE A 82 -7.17 6.98 3.89
CA ILE A 82 -5.87 7.56 4.22
C ILE A 82 -4.94 7.28 3.05
N TYR A 83 -4.11 8.26 2.70
CA TYR A 83 -3.13 8.12 1.64
C TYR A 83 -1.73 8.07 2.26
N ILE A 84 -0.95 7.06 1.90
CA ILE A 84 0.44 6.88 2.32
C ILE A 84 1.33 6.69 1.10
N SER A 85 2.64 6.76 1.30
CA SER A 85 3.62 6.40 0.25
C SER A 85 4.44 5.19 0.67
N ASP A 86 4.69 4.30 -0.29
CA ASP A 86 5.68 3.25 -0.13
C ASP A 86 7.12 3.81 -0.27
N PRO A 87 8.16 3.02 0.04
CA PRO A 87 9.55 3.48 -0.03
C PRO A 87 10.02 3.92 -1.42
N ASN A 88 9.34 3.49 -2.48
CA ASN A 88 9.65 3.84 -3.87
C ASN A 88 8.84 5.05 -4.37
N GLY A 89 7.97 5.61 -3.53
CA GLY A 89 7.15 6.77 -3.86
C GLY A 89 5.80 6.42 -4.50
N TYR A 90 5.38 5.16 -4.50
CA TYR A 90 4.02 4.82 -4.92
C TYR A 90 3.02 5.23 -3.86
N ASP A 91 1.97 5.94 -4.28
CA ASP A 91 0.88 6.28 -3.39
C ASP A 91 -0.04 5.05 -3.21
N ILE A 92 -0.40 4.80 -1.96
CA ILE A 92 -1.29 3.71 -1.55
C ILE A 92 -2.46 4.33 -0.78
N GLU A 93 -3.66 4.01 -1.22
CA GLU A 93 -4.90 4.32 -0.50
C GLU A 93 -5.22 3.21 0.49
N LEU A 94 -5.57 3.57 1.72
CA LEU A 94 -6.12 2.67 2.72
C LEU A 94 -7.57 3.10 2.95
N SER A 95 -8.53 2.27 2.54
CA SER A 95 -9.96 2.59 2.61
C SER A 95 -10.64 1.89 3.80
N GLU A 96 -11.56 2.62 4.44
CA GLU A 96 -12.40 2.07 5.52
C GLU A 96 -13.43 1.07 5.00
N VAL A 97 -14.01 1.34 3.83
CA VAL A 97 -15.05 0.49 3.23
C VAL A 97 -14.47 -0.25 2.03
N PHE A 98 -14.85 -1.52 1.86
CA PHE A 98 -14.47 -2.31 0.70
C PHE A 98 -14.89 -1.61 -0.61
N GLY A 99 -13.96 -1.48 -1.55
CA GLY A 99 -14.20 -0.75 -2.81
C GLY A 99 -14.43 0.76 -2.64
N GLY A 100 -14.11 1.33 -1.47
CA GLY A 100 -14.35 2.76 -1.17
C GLY A 100 -15.84 3.13 -1.05
N GLY A 101 -16.74 2.14 -0.99
CA GLY A 101 -18.18 2.35 -1.02
C GLY A 101 -18.75 2.75 -2.39
N LEU A 102 -17.99 2.52 -3.46
CA LEU A 102 -18.39 2.76 -4.86
C LEU A 102 -19.18 1.59 -5.46
#